data_AF-A0A7S0ET93-F1
#
_entry.id   AF-A0A7S0ET93-F1
#
_cell.length_a   1.000
_cell.length_b   1.000
_cell.length_c   1.000
_cell.angle_alpha   90.00
_cell.angle_beta   90.00
_cell.angle_gamma   90.00
#
_symmetry.space_group_name_H-M   'P 1'
#
loop_
_entity.id
_entity.type
_entity.pdbx_description
1 polymer ?
#
loop_
_entity_poly.entity_id
_entity_poly.type
_entity_poly.pdbx_seq_one_letter_code
_entity_poly.pdbx_strand_id
1 'polypeptide(L)'
;VLYNASGAARCYELPTSALDGGDGIWDWQFCTQRMPQESYFNLTGTADMFWRFEKSDAAIAAHCAARYPGIVQRPGWIAATSAFGAASAASNIIFSNGELDPWRSGGVLRNLSRTLVAIEVPQGAHHLDLMFSHPED
;
A
#
# COMPACT_ATOMS: atom_id res chain seq x y z
N VAL A 1 18.49 -3.69 10.33
CA VAL A 1 19.19 -3.81 9.02
C VAL A 1 18.34 -4.68 8.12
N LEU A 2 17.69 -4.11 7.08
CA LEU A 2 16.73 -4.86 6.25
C LEU A 2 17.41 -5.92 5.38
N TYR A 3 18.43 -5.53 4.60
CA TYR A 3 19.04 -6.40 3.58
C TYR A 3 20.24 -7.24 4.07
N ASN A 4 20.62 -7.15 5.35
CA ASN A 4 21.73 -7.92 5.93
C ASN A 4 21.58 -8.12 7.45
N ALA A 5 20.39 -8.52 7.89
CA ALA A 5 20.12 -8.74 9.32
C ALA A 5 21.06 -9.79 9.95
N SER A 6 21.46 -10.82 9.18
CA SER A 6 22.35 -11.90 9.64
C SER A 6 23.84 -11.58 9.53
N GLY A 7 24.22 -10.51 8.83
CA GLY A 7 25.61 -10.18 8.53
C GLY A 7 26.28 -11.06 7.46
N ALA A 8 25.54 -11.99 6.84
CA ALA A 8 26.09 -12.93 5.87
C ALA A 8 26.32 -12.34 4.45
N ALA A 9 25.68 -11.22 4.11
CA ALA A 9 25.80 -10.62 2.79
C ALA A 9 27.18 -9.96 2.61
N ARG A 10 27.88 -10.29 1.51
CA ARG A 10 29.18 -9.70 1.13
C ARG A 10 29.05 -8.44 0.30
N CYS A 11 27.98 -8.32 -0.49
CA CYS A 11 27.65 -7.19 -1.36
C CYS A 11 26.14 -7.10 -1.54
N TYR A 12 25.67 -5.97 -2.08
CA TYR A 12 24.27 -5.75 -2.44
C TYR A 12 24.14 -5.58 -3.95
N GLU A 13 23.22 -6.33 -4.54
CA GLU A 13 22.77 -6.08 -5.91
C GLU A 13 21.70 -5.00 -5.88
N LEU A 14 21.89 -3.94 -6.67
CA LEU A 14 20.91 -2.87 -6.79
C LEU A 14 19.94 -3.18 -7.94
N PRO A 15 18.63 -2.92 -7.78
CA PRO A 15 17.67 -3.13 -8.84
C PRO A 15 17.97 -2.23 -10.05
N THR A 16 17.77 -2.76 -11.26
CA THR A 16 18.05 -2.05 -12.53
C THR A 16 17.00 -0.99 -12.85
N SER A 17 15.78 -1.14 -12.34
CA SER A 17 14.80 -0.07 -12.30
C SER A 17 13.92 -0.20 -11.07
N ALA A 18 13.33 0.92 -10.64
CA ALA A 18 12.41 0.93 -9.51
C ALA A 18 11.05 0.24 -9.80
N LEU A 19 10.79 -0.12 -11.06
CA LEU A 19 9.61 -0.89 -11.48
C LEU A 19 9.96 -2.36 -11.80
N ASP A 20 11.24 -2.68 -12.03
CA ASP A 20 11.72 -4.04 -12.34
C ASP A 20 11.78 -4.97 -11.11
N GLY A 21 11.34 -4.50 -9.95
CA GLY A 21 11.20 -5.31 -8.74
C GLY A 21 10.00 -6.27 -8.76
N GLY A 22 9.17 -6.22 -9.80
CA GLY A 22 8.14 -7.19 -10.14
C GLY A 22 7.48 -7.81 -8.93
N ASP A 23 6.57 -7.06 -8.30
CA ASP A 23 5.83 -7.46 -7.10
C ASP A 23 4.80 -8.59 -7.37
N GLY A 24 5.14 -9.48 -8.31
CA GLY A 24 4.40 -10.62 -8.79
C GLY A 24 2.94 -10.31 -9.06
N ILE A 25 2.11 -10.81 -8.15
CA ILE A 25 0.65 -10.67 -8.20
C ILE A 25 0.19 -9.23 -7.92
N TRP A 26 0.89 -8.46 -7.09
CA TRP A 26 0.52 -7.09 -6.75
C TRP A 26 0.73 -6.13 -7.92
N ASP A 27 1.80 -6.32 -8.69
CA ASP A 27 2.04 -5.58 -9.92
C ASP A 27 0.90 -5.80 -10.93
N TRP A 28 0.42 -7.04 -11.04
CA TRP A 28 -0.75 -7.37 -11.87
C TRP A 28 -2.05 -6.74 -11.33
N GLN A 29 -2.27 -6.75 -10.01
CA GLN A 29 -3.46 -6.13 -9.41
C GLN A 29 -3.47 -4.61 -9.58
N PHE A 30 -2.31 -3.97 -9.46
CA PHE A 30 -2.15 -2.55 -9.79
C PHE A 30 -2.44 -2.29 -11.27
N CYS A 31 -1.82 -3.07 -12.17
CA CYS A 31 -1.99 -2.92 -13.62
C CYS A 31 -3.41 -3.24 -14.13
N THR A 32 -4.26 -3.88 -13.34
CA THR A 32 -5.65 -4.20 -13.73
C THR A 32 -6.65 -3.24 -13.11
N GLN A 33 -6.63 -3.10 -11.78
CA GLN A 33 -7.66 -2.41 -11.01
C GLN A 33 -7.13 -1.20 -10.24
N ARG A 34 -5.84 -0.87 -10.35
CA ARG A 34 -5.13 0.12 -9.54
C ARG A 34 -5.37 -0.07 -8.04
N MET A 35 -5.28 -1.31 -7.56
CA MET A 35 -5.18 -1.53 -6.12
C MET A 35 -3.92 -0.79 -5.60
N PRO A 36 -4.01 0.06 -4.56
CA PRO A 36 -2.87 0.82 -4.07
C PRO A 36 -1.68 -0.07 -3.73
N GLN A 37 -0.51 0.32 -4.21
CA GLN A 37 0.76 -0.37 -3.98
C GLN A 37 1.88 0.66 -3.84
N GLU A 38 2.73 0.51 -2.81
CA GLU A 38 3.75 1.47 -2.42
C GLU A 38 4.78 1.72 -3.52
N SER A 39 5.08 0.70 -4.32
CA SER A 39 5.96 0.78 -5.48
C SER A 39 5.52 1.86 -6.47
N TYR A 40 4.23 2.21 -6.50
CA TYR A 40 3.66 3.21 -7.39
C TYR A 40 3.49 4.60 -6.78
N PHE A 41 3.84 4.79 -5.50
CA PHE A 41 3.80 6.11 -4.88
C PHE A 41 4.94 6.99 -5.37
N ASN A 42 4.64 8.29 -5.46
CA ASN A 42 5.62 9.29 -5.84
C ASN A 42 6.50 9.66 -4.65
N LEU A 43 7.79 9.79 -4.92
CA LEU A 43 8.77 10.32 -3.97
C LEU A 43 9.14 11.72 -4.43
N THR A 44 8.87 12.72 -3.62
CA THR A 44 9.03 14.14 -3.97
C THR A 44 10.40 14.69 -3.58
N GLY A 45 11.02 14.12 -2.53
CA GLY A 45 12.24 14.63 -1.92
C GLY A 45 12.10 15.99 -1.22
N THR A 46 10.87 16.46 -1.01
CA THR A 46 10.58 17.69 -0.25
C THR A 46 9.58 17.45 0.88
N ALA A 47 8.54 16.66 0.63
CA ALA A 47 7.59 16.20 1.64
C ALA A 47 8.00 14.84 2.27
N ASP A 48 9.05 14.24 1.73
CA ASP A 48 9.62 12.96 2.14
C ASP A 48 11.16 13.05 2.09
N MET A 49 11.83 12.13 2.76
CA MET A 49 13.29 12.11 2.86
C MET A 49 13.99 11.32 1.73
N PHE A 50 13.26 10.92 0.69
CA PHE A 50 13.80 10.11 -0.40
C PHE A 50 14.29 10.98 -1.56
N TRP A 51 15.12 10.42 -2.44
CA TRP A 51 15.44 11.10 -3.69
C TRP A 51 14.18 11.21 -4.55
N ARG A 52 14.03 12.36 -5.22
CA ARG A 52 12.90 12.61 -6.10
C ARG A 52 12.79 11.53 -7.17
N PHE A 53 11.67 10.82 -7.13
CA PHE A 53 11.34 9.74 -8.05
C PHE A 53 9.82 9.72 -8.29
N GLU A 54 9.40 10.50 -9.28
CA GLU A 54 8.00 10.65 -9.67
C GLU A 54 7.67 9.75 -10.86
N LYS A 55 6.55 9.06 -10.75
CA LYS A 55 5.99 8.18 -11.78
C LYS A 55 4.79 8.87 -12.38
N SER A 56 4.80 9.06 -13.69
CA SER A 56 3.62 9.56 -14.40
C SER A 56 2.65 8.42 -14.69
N ASP A 57 1.35 8.73 -14.73
CA ASP A 57 0.32 7.79 -15.18
C ASP A 57 0.65 7.18 -16.55
N ALA A 58 1.31 7.93 -17.43
CA ALA A 58 1.76 7.45 -18.73
C ALA A 58 2.89 6.41 -18.62
N ALA A 59 3.88 6.63 -17.76
CA ALA A 59 4.97 5.66 -17.53
C ALA A 59 4.43 4.36 -16.91
N ILE A 60 3.49 4.49 -15.97
CA ILE A 60 2.78 3.36 -15.36
C ILE A 60 1.97 2.58 -16.40
N ALA A 61 1.20 3.28 -17.25
CA ALA A 61 0.43 2.65 -18.31
C ALA A 61 1.34 1.92 -19.32
N ALA A 62 2.50 2.51 -19.67
CA ALA A 62 3.49 1.89 -20.54
C ALA A 62 4.10 0.62 -19.91
N HIS A 63 4.48 0.67 -18.63
CA HIS A 63 4.94 -0.51 -17.88
C HIS A 63 3.89 -1.63 -17.92
N CYS A 64 2.66 -1.32 -17.56
CA CYS A 64 1.59 -2.32 -17.51
C CYS A 64 1.26 -2.91 -18.88
N ALA A 65 1.24 -2.09 -19.93
CA ALA A 65 1.00 -2.57 -21.30
C ALA A 65 2.15 -3.46 -21.81
N ALA A 66 3.40 -3.11 -21.48
CA ALA A 66 4.56 -3.89 -21.87
C ALA A 66 4.64 -5.22 -21.10
N ARG A 67 4.37 -5.19 -19.80
CA ARG A 67 4.50 -6.36 -18.92
C ARG A 67 3.31 -7.31 -18.99
N TYR A 68 2.11 -6.78 -19.23
CA TYR A 68 0.87 -7.56 -19.29
C TYR A 68 0.06 -7.25 -20.56
N PRO A 69 0.50 -7.74 -21.74
CA PRO A 69 -0.20 -7.51 -23.00
C PRO A 69 -1.65 -7.98 -22.96
N GLY A 70 -2.57 -7.14 -23.46
CA GLY A 70 -4.00 -7.44 -23.52
C GLY A 70 -4.79 -7.08 -22.26
N ILE A 71 -4.14 -6.60 -21.19
CA ILE A 71 -4.84 -6.03 -20.04
C ILE A 71 -5.31 -4.60 -20.36
N VAL A 72 -6.56 -4.31 -19.97
CA VAL A 72 -7.12 -2.95 -19.98
C VAL A 72 -7.21 -2.48 -18.53
N GLN A 73 -6.45 -1.45 -18.18
CA GLN A 73 -6.50 -0.87 -16.83
C GLN A 73 -7.89 -0.28 -16.54
N ARG A 74 -8.37 -0.48 -15.31
CA ARG A 74 -9.66 0.05 -14.83
C ARG A 74 -9.46 0.87 -13.54
N PRO A 75 -8.87 2.08 -13.62
CA PRO A 75 -8.57 2.94 -12.46
C PRO A 75 -9.70 3.10 -11.45
N GLY A 76 -10.92 3.29 -11.94
CA GLY A 76 -12.09 3.55 -11.08
C GLY A 76 -12.76 2.29 -10.57
N TRP A 77 -12.30 1.09 -10.93
CA TRP A 77 -13.01 -0.16 -10.65
C TRP A 77 -13.17 -0.40 -9.15
N ILE A 78 -12.07 -0.31 -8.37
CA ILE A 78 -12.14 -0.51 -6.93
C ILE A 78 -13.03 0.54 -6.28
N ALA A 79 -12.90 1.82 -6.64
CA ALA A 79 -13.78 2.86 -6.09
C ALA A 79 -15.27 2.65 -6.44
N ALA A 80 -15.57 2.20 -7.67
CA ALA A 80 -16.93 1.97 -8.14
C ALA A 80 -17.57 0.69 -7.60
N THR A 81 -16.76 -0.34 -7.28
CA THR A 81 -17.26 -1.66 -6.87
C THR A 81 -17.08 -1.95 -5.39
N SER A 82 -16.16 -1.26 -4.73
CA SER A 82 -16.04 -1.36 -3.28
C SER A 82 -17.26 -0.74 -2.63
N ALA A 83 -17.81 -1.42 -1.63
CA ALA A 83 -18.95 -0.92 -0.85
C ALA A 83 -18.62 0.38 -0.09
N PHE A 84 -17.37 0.87 -0.13
CA PHE A 84 -16.95 2.12 0.51
C PHE A 84 -17.58 3.37 -0.12
N GLY A 85 -17.93 3.35 -1.41
CA GLY A 85 -18.72 4.42 -2.03
C GLY A 85 -20.13 4.56 -1.41
N ALA A 86 -20.62 3.50 -0.79
CA ALA A 86 -21.88 3.43 -0.07
C ALA A 86 -21.66 2.96 1.38
N ALA A 87 -20.60 3.44 2.04
CA ALA A 87 -20.24 3.02 3.40
C ALA A 87 -21.42 3.07 4.40
N SER A 88 -22.48 3.85 4.10
CA SER A 88 -23.75 3.86 4.82
C SER A 88 -24.51 2.52 4.85
N ALA A 89 -24.26 1.59 3.93
CA ALA A 89 -24.91 0.27 3.88
C ALA A 89 -24.13 -0.85 4.59
N ALA A 90 -22.87 -0.60 4.97
CA ALA A 90 -22.04 -1.57 5.68
C ALA A 90 -22.36 -1.56 7.19
N SER A 91 -22.10 -2.68 7.86
CA SER A 91 -22.24 -2.77 9.32
C SER A 91 -21.26 -3.79 9.91
N ASN A 92 -20.96 -3.63 11.19
CA ASN A 92 -20.16 -4.56 12.01
C ASN A 92 -18.71 -4.71 11.51
N ILE A 93 -18.07 -3.58 11.22
CA ILE A 93 -16.66 -3.52 10.79
C ILE A 93 -15.88 -2.62 11.74
N ILE A 94 -14.73 -3.13 12.19
CA ILE A 94 -13.72 -2.35 12.91
C ILE A 94 -12.58 -2.06 11.93
N PHE A 95 -12.20 -0.80 11.82
CA PHE A 95 -11.06 -0.33 11.06
C PHE A 95 -9.94 0.05 12.04
N SER A 96 -9.06 -0.89 12.38
CA SER A 96 -7.86 -0.62 13.18
C SER A 96 -6.73 -0.06 12.32
N ASN A 97 -6.04 0.96 12.80
CA ASN A 97 -4.86 1.52 12.16
C ASN A 97 -3.79 1.80 13.23
N GLY A 98 -2.55 1.39 12.98
CA GLY A 98 -1.42 1.76 13.83
C GLY A 98 -0.98 3.20 13.61
N GLU A 99 -0.63 3.93 14.66
CA GLU A 99 -0.15 5.32 14.56
C GLU A 99 1.11 5.46 13.69
N LEU A 100 2.00 4.46 13.75
CA LEU A 100 3.29 4.43 13.02
C LEU A 100 3.18 3.78 11.64
N ASP A 101 2.00 3.27 11.26
CA ASP A 101 1.79 2.62 9.98
C ASP A 101 1.64 3.66 8.85
N PRO A 102 2.52 3.71 7.83
CA PRO A 102 2.34 4.61 6.69
C PRO A 102 1.03 4.36 5.92
N TRP A 103 0.50 3.13 5.93
CA TRP A 103 -0.75 2.77 5.26
C TRP A 103 -1.99 3.39 5.91
N ARG A 104 -1.91 3.86 7.16
CA ARG A 104 -3.01 4.54 7.86
C ARG A 104 -3.55 5.75 7.08
N SER A 105 -2.69 6.37 6.26
CA SER A 105 -3.04 7.53 5.44
C SER A 105 -4.14 7.25 4.41
N GLY A 106 -4.29 5.99 3.97
CA GLY A 106 -5.34 5.53 3.06
C GLY A 106 -6.54 4.88 3.77
N GLY A 107 -6.54 4.80 5.10
CA GLY A 107 -7.52 4.06 5.89
C GLY A 107 -8.74 4.88 6.33
N VAL A 108 -9.59 4.25 7.15
CA VAL A 108 -10.74 4.88 7.82
C VAL A 108 -10.32 5.25 9.25
N LEU A 109 -10.11 6.54 9.51
CA LEU A 109 -9.56 7.05 10.78
C LEU A 109 -10.61 7.62 11.76
N ARG A 110 -11.90 7.51 11.41
CA ARG A 110 -13.00 7.97 12.25
C ARG A 110 -14.20 7.06 12.12
N ASN A 111 -14.99 6.96 13.18
CA ASN A 111 -16.24 6.21 13.14
C ASN A 111 -17.15 6.74 12.02
N LEU A 112 -17.63 5.83 11.18
CA LEU A 112 -18.60 6.14 10.12
C LEU A 112 -20.04 5.93 10.60
N SER A 113 -20.24 5.06 11.60
CA SER A 113 -21.53 4.80 12.25
C SER A 113 -21.32 4.18 13.64
N ARG A 114 -22.39 3.76 14.31
CA ARG A 114 -22.29 3.00 15.58
C ARG A 114 -21.68 1.61 15.42
N THR A 115 -21.70 1.05 14.21
CA THR A 115 -21.21 -0.32 13.91
C THR A 115 -20.05 -0.33 12.91
N LEU A 116 -19.64 0.83 12.42
CA LEU A 116 -18.47 1.05 11.58
C LEU A 116 -17.50 1.93 12.37
N VAL A 117 -16.66 1.27 13.17
CA VAL A 117 -15.82 1.90 14.20
C VAL A 117 -14.38 1.96 13.71
N ALA A 118 -13.72 3.09 13.88
CA ALA A 118 -12.29 3.23 13.67
C ALA A 118 -11.58 3.18 15.01
N ILE A 119 -10.48 2.43 15.07
CA ILE A 119 -9.61 2.32 16.25
C ILE A 119 -8.21 2.71 15.81
N GLU A 120 -7.61 3.65 16.53
CA GLU A 120 -6.19 3.92 16.40
C GLU A 120 -5.44 3.14 17.48
N VAL A 121 -4.35 2.48 17.09
CA VAL A 121 -3.43 1.78 17.99
C VAL A 121 -2.22 2.68 18.19
N PRO A 122 -2.11 3.40 19.33
CA PRO A 122 -0.97 4.27 19.62
C PRO A 122 0.32 3.47 19.55
N GLN A 123 1.37 4.05 18.95
CA GLN A 123 2.66 3.39 18.72
C GLN A 123 2.62 2.08 17.90
N GLY A 124 1.45 1.65 17.43
CA GLY A 124 1.28 0.48 16.59
C GLY A 124 1.83 0.72 15.19
N ALA A 125 2.53 -0.27 14.65
CA ALA A 125 2.92 -0.30 13.23
C ALA A 125 1.84 -1.01 12.40
N HIS A 126 2.22 -1.62 11.27
CA HIS A 126 1.30 -2.27 10.35
C HIS A 126 0.55 -3.43 11.04
N HIS A 127 -0.77 -3.24 11.25
CA HIS A 127 -1.72 -4.20 11.84
C HIS A 127 -1.18 -4.97 13.07
N LEU A 128 -0.56 -4.25 14.01
CA LEU A 128 0.04 -4.82 15.23
C LEU A 128 -0.98 -5.61 16.07
N ASP A 129 -2.23 -5.16 16.08
CA ASP A 129 -3.35 -5.77 16.79
C ASP A 129 -3.69 -7.21 16.36
N LEU A 130 -3.21 -7.65 15.19
CA LEU A 130 -3.36 -9.03 14.71
C LEU A 130 -2.21 -9.95 15.13
N MET A 131 -1.14 -9.40 15.71
CA MET A 131 0.01 -10.19 16.16
C MET A 131 -0.30 -10.91 17.47
N PHE A 132 0.54 -11.88 17.83
CA PHE A 132 0.46 -12.51 19.14
C PHE A 132 0.83 -11.51 20.24
N SER A 133 0.18 -11.63 21.38
CA SER A 133 0.50 -10.80 22.54
C SER A 133 1.95 -11.00 22.98
N HIS A 134 2.59 -9.90 23.33
CA HIS A 134 3.96 -9.84 23.81
C HIS A 134 4.06 -9.02 25.10
N PRO A 135 4.98 -9.33 26.04
CA PRO A 135 5.17 -8.54 27.25
C PRO A 135 5.63 -7.08 27.05
N GLU A 136 6.00 -6.72 25.82
CA GLU A 136 6.45 -5.36 25.46
C GLU A 136 5.37 -4.55 24.72
N ASP A 137 4.14 -5.07 24.63
CA ASP A 137 2.98 -4.34 24.11
C ASP A 137 2.51 -3.23 25.08
#